data_AF-W6Y5T8-F1
#
_entry.id   AF-W6Y5T8-F1
#
_cell.length_a   1.000
_cell.length_b   1.000
_cell.length_c   1.000
_cell.angle_alpha   90.00
_cell.angle_beta   90.00
_cell.angle_gamma   90.00
#
_symmetry.space_group_name_H-M   'P 1'
#
loop_
_entity.id
_entity.type
_entity.pdbx_description
1 polymer ?
#
loop_
_entity_poly.entity_id
_entity_poly.type
_entity_poly.pdbx_seq_one_letter_code
_entity_poly.pdbx_strand_id
1 'polypeptide(L)'
;MSKNIGYCNTSTGLPPSSARLPTFPSIETQNPGNEAPPAYTPGPGSCTGASQTALTSSSDSDPYSFLKSFDTIFLVDDSGSMAGHSWRETQEALETITPICTAHDEDGIDIYFLNHPDSSLYKKITSPSTIIEIFQTVRPGGATPTGQ
;
A
#
# COMPACT_ATOMS: atom_id res chain seq x y z
N MET A 1 -62.00 46.95 -2.48
CA MET A 1 -61.40 46.28 -1.30
C MET A 1 -60.45 45.20 -1.82
N SER A 2 -59.14 45.47 -1.92
CA SER A 2 -58.10 45.07 -0.96
C SER A 2 -58.01 43.56 -0.71
N LYS A 3 -57.05 42.89 -1.38
CA LYS A 3 -55.81 42.22 -0.87
C LYS A 3 -56.03 40.75 -0.42
N ASN A 4 -55.58 39.75 -1.18
CA ASN A 4 -54.22 39.19 -1.35
C ASN A 4 -53.89 38.10 -0.30
N ILE A 5 -53.59 36.88 -0.76
CA ILE A 5 -52.38 36.09 -0.44
C ILE A 5 -52.43 34.83 -1.33
N GLY A 6 -51.56 34.80 -2.33
CA GLY A 6 -51.07 33.56 -2.93
C GLY A 6 -49.69 33.25 -2.39
N TYR A 7 -49.18 32.03 -2.61
CA TYR A 7 -47.80 31.76 -3.01
C TYR A 7 -47.70 30.29 -3.45
N CYS A 8 -47.39 30.09 -4.74
CA CYS A 8 -46.83 28.86 -5.28
C CYS A 8 -45.30 28.98 -5.32
N ASN A 9 -44.64 27.84 -5.13
CA ASN A 9 -43.25 27.69 -4.72
C ASN A 9 -42.32 27.50 -5.95
N THR A 10 -41.28 28.32 -6.11
CA THR A 10 -40.09 27.99 -6.93
C THR A 10 -38.81 28.74 -6.48
N SER A 11 -37.74 27.94 -6.36
CA SER A 11 -36.34 28.20 -6.73
C SER A 11 -35.29 28.76 -5.73
N THR A 12 -34.11 28.10 -5.80
CA THR A 12 -32.71 28.57 -5.60
C THR A 12 -31.94 28.28 -4.29
N GLY A 13 -30.79 27.57 -4.43
CA GLY A 13 -29.48 27.91 -3.83
C GLY A 13 -29.06 27.33 -2.45
N LEU A 14 -27.88 26.68 -2.40
CA LEU A 14 -27.11 26.08 -1.26
C LEU A 14 -26.46 27.17 -0.31
N PRO A 15 -25.67 26.90 0.79
CA PRO A 15 -24.97 25.67 1.27
C PRO A 15 -24.93 25.47 2.85
N PRO A 16 -23.91 24.83 3.50
CA PRO A 16 -24.08 23.69 4.43
C PRO A 16 -23.96 24.02 5.93
N SER A 17 -24.33 23.09 6.82
CA SER A 17 -24.13 23.24 8.28
C SER A 17 -23.47 22.02 8.92
N SER A 18 -22.33 22.25 9.58
CA SER A 18 -21.53 21.30 10.36
C SER A 18 -22.28 20.79 11.60
N ALA A 19 -22.21 19.48 11.85
CA ALA A 19 -22.69 18.86 13.08
C ALA A 19 -21.65 18.96 14.22
N ARG A 20 -22.19 19.00 15.43
CA ARG A 20 -21.64 19.51 16.69
C ARG A 20 -21.06 18.40 17.58
N LEU A 21 -19.91 18.63 18.22
CA LEU A 21 -19.33 17.75 19.26
C LEU A 21 -19.86 18.09 20.67
N PRO A 22 -19.97 17.12 21.61
CA PRO A 22 -20.47 17.35 22.97
C PRO A 22 -19.37 17.85 23.93
N THR A 23 -19.79 18.67 24.89
CA THR A 23 -18.96 19.33 25.92
C THR A 23 -18.88 18.50 27.20
N PHE A 24 -17.68 18.38 27.79
CA PHE A 24 -17.47 17.91 29.17
C PHE A 24 -16.61 18.92 29.95
N PRO A 25 -16.76 19.03 31.29
CA PRO A 25 -16.21 20.13 32.07
C PRO A 25 -14.73 19.93 32.42
N SER A 26 -13.98 21.04 32.48
CA SER A 26 -12.56 21.09 32.85
C SER A 26 -12.31 20.65 34.29
N ILE A 27 -11.43 19.65 34.46
CA ILE A 27 -10.63 19.48 35.68
C ILE A 27 -9.18 19.71 35.28
N GLU A 28 -8.59 20.81 35.79
CA GLU A 28 -7.15 21.01 35.83
C GLU A 28 -6.53 20.00 36.79
N THR A 29 -5.61 19.17 36.31
CA THR A 29 -4.66 18.45 37.17
C THR A 29 -3.33 18.36 36.42
N GLN A 30 -2.32 19.02 36.97
CA GLN A 30 -0.96 19.07 36.45
C GLN A 30 -0.30 17.69 36.53
N ASN A 31 0.33 17.23 35.45
CA ASN A 31 1.31 16.14 35.47
C ASN A 31 2.50 16.50 34.54
N PRO A 32 3.76 16.37 35.01
CA PRO A 32 4.94 16.86 34.30
C PRO A 32 5.44 15.81 33.30
N GLY A 33 5.79 16.22 32.07
CA GLY A 33 6.44 15.29 31.13
C GLY A 33 6.36 15.61 29.64
N ASN A 34 5.65 16.66 29.22
CA ASN A 34 5.66 17.07 27.81
C ASN A 34 6.75 18.10 27.54
N GLU A 35 8.00 17.64 27.42
CA GLU A 35 9.03 18.40 26.69
C GLU A 35 9.08 17.87 25.26
N ALA A 36 8.83 18.73 24.28
CA ALA A 36 9.04 18.39 22.88
C ALA A 36 10.53 18.05 22.68
N PRO A 37 10.87 17.03 21.86
CA PRO A 37 12.28 16.74 21.59
C PRO A 37 12.97 18.00 21.03
N PRO A 38 14.24 18.25 21.39
CA PRO A 38 14.94 19.44 20.94
C PRO A 38 14.98 19.49 19.41
N ALA A 39 14.81 20.69 18.85
CA ALA A 39 14.97 20.92 17.43
C ALA A 39 16.39 20.52 17.01
N TYR A 40 16.51 19.55 16.10
CA TYR A 40 17.81 19.14 15.57
C TYR A 40 18.50 20.32 14.90
N THR A 41 19.64 20.72 15.45
CA THR A 41 20.56 21.66 14.81
C THR A 41 21.58 20.82 14.03
N PRO A 42 21.71 20.97 12.70
CA PRO A 42 22.77 20.30 11.96
C PRO A 42 24.12 20.80 12.47
N GLY A 43 24.96 19.90 12.99
CA GLY A 43 26.32 20.24 13.42
C GLY A 43 27.18 20.68 12.22
N PRO A 44 28.20 21.53 12.43
CA PRO A 44 29.11 21.95 11.37
C PRO A 44 30.11 20.82 11.08
N GLY A 45 29.68 19.85 10.27
CA GLY A 45 30.57 18.90 9.61
C GLY A 45 31.04 19.47 8.28
N SER A 46 32.05 20.35 8.30
CA SER A 46 32.69 20.80 7.06
C SER A 46 33.39 19.65 6.37
N CYS A 47 33.13 19.60 5.07
CA CYS A 47 33.68 18.76 4.02
C CYS A 47 35.17 18.38 4.15
N THR A 48 35.48 17.10 3.94
CA THR A 48 36.73 16.68 3.31
C THR A 48 36.43 15.50 2.39
N GLY A 49 36.76 15.66 1.11
CA GLY A 49 36.25 14.85 0.01
C GLY A 49 36.59 13.36 0.10
N ALA A 50 35.56 12.54 -0.13
CA ALA A 50 35.71 11.35 -0.95
C ALA A 50 35.12 11.73 -2.32
N SER A 51 35.91 11.55 -3.37
CA SER A 51 35.57 11.86 -4.75
C SER A 51 34.12 11.49 -5.06
N GLN A 52 33.36 12.47 -5.56
CA GLN A 52 32.26 12.18 -6.45
C GLN A 52 32.88 11.46 -7.64
N THR A 53 32.95 10.13 -7.59
CA THR A 53 33.02 9.35 -8.81
C THR A 53 31.73 9.67 -9.52
N ALA A 54 31.79 10.67 -10.40
CA ALA A 54 30.85 10.81 -11.47
C ALA A 54 30.63 9.40 -12.02
N LEU A 55 29.41 8.88 -11.92
CA LEU A 55 29.00 7.64 -12.55
C LEU A 55 29.01 7.87 -14.07
N THR A 56 30.21 8.00 -14.63
CA THR A 56 30.48 7.91 -16.05
C THR A 56 30.41 6.43 -16.40
N SER A 57 29.19 5.99 -16.71
CA SER A 57 28.85 4.97 -17.71
C SER A 57 29.93 3.94 -18.04
N SER A 58 29.84 2.73 -17.47
CA SER A 58 30.51 1.53 -18.02
C SER A 58 30.06 0.19 -17.41
N SER A 59 28.77 -0.14 -17.54
CA SER A 59 28.32 -1.45 -18.07
C SER A 59 26.80 -1.46 -18.12
N ASP A 60 26.27 -1.95 -19.23
CA ASP A 60 24.89 -2.37 -19.50
C ASP A 60 24.44 -3.53 -18.58
N SER A 61 24.78 -3.47 -17.28
CA SER A 61 24.44 -4.51 -16.33
C SER A 61 22.99 -4.32 -15.88
N ASP A 62 22.13 -5.20 -16.35
CA ASP A 62 20.78 -5.38 -15.85
C ASP A 62 20.79 -5.42 -14.29
N PRO A 63 20.13 -4.45 -13.62
CA PRO A 63 20.14 -4.32 -12.17
C PRO A 63 19.48 -5.50 -11.45
N TYR A 64 18.67 -6.29 -12.17
CA TYR A 64 17.98 -7.47 -11.64
C TYR A 64 18.64 -8.78 -12.05
N SER A 65 19.84 -8.73 -12.64
CA SER A 65 20.58 -9.92 -13.11
C SER A 65 20.82 -10.99 -12.05
N PHE A 66 20.83 -10.63 -10.77
CA PHE A 66 20.95 -11.57 -9.66
C PHE A 66 19.73 -12.49 -9.50
N LEU A 67 18.55 -12.07 -9.97
CA LEU A 67 17.33 -12.88 -9.93
C LEU A 67 17.50 -14.18 -10.72
N LYS A 68 18.41 -14.23 -11.70
CA LYS A 68 18.74 -15.44 -12.48
C LYS A 68 19.34 -16.59 -11.66
N SER A 69 19.72 -16.33 -10.41
CA SER A 69 20.30 -17.35 -9.52
C SER A 69 19.30 -17.94 -8.53
N PHE A 70 18.02 -17.53 -8.60
CA PHE A 70 16.98 -17.94 -7.66
C PHE A 70 15.70 -18.31 -8.40
N ASP A 71 15.00 -19.29 -7.85
CA ASP A 71 13.58 -19.51 -8.15
C ASP A 71 12.78 -18.48 -7.34
N THR A 72 11.94 -17.68 -8.01
CA THR A 72 11.22 -16.59 -7.35
C THR A 72 9.85 -17.03 -6.87
N ILE A 73 9.60 -16.88 -5.57
CA ILE A 73 8.34 -17.27 -4.93
C ILE A 73 7.71 -16.07 -4.21
N PHE A 74 6.41 -15.85 -4.43
CA PHE A 74 5.60 -14.93 -3.64
C PHE A 74 4.75 -15.68 -2.61
N LEU A 75 4.98 -15.39 -1.34
CA LEU A 75 4.10 -15.79 -0.25
C LEU A 75 3.12 -14.65 0.04
N VAL A 76 1.83 -14.88 -0.25
CA VAL A 76 0.78 -13.87 -0.16
C VAL A 76 -0.03 -14.07 1.11
N ASP A 77 -0.15 -13.01 1.91
CA ASP A 77 -1.12 -12.96 2.99
C ASP A 77 -2.53 -12.84 2.38
N ASP A 78 -3.35 -13.87 2.61
CA ASP A 78 -4.76 -13.91 2.23
C ASP A 78 -5.66 -13.89 3.46
N SER A 79 -5.21 -13.37 4.61
CA SER A 79 -6.03 -13.23 5.83
C SER A 79 -7.25 -12.34 5.62
N GLY A 80 -8.24 -12.44 6.52
CA GLY A 80 -9.46 -11.62 6.43
C GLY A 80 -9.21 -10.10 6.40
N SER A 81 -8.14 -9.62 7.05
CA SER A 81 -7.74 -8.20 7.04
C SER A 81 -7.34 -7.69 5.66
N MET A 82 -6.98 -8.58 4.74
CA MET A 82 -6.60 -8.21 3.37
C MET A 82 -7.82 -7.88 2.50
N ALA A 83 -9.04 -8.21 2.92
CA ALA A 83 -10.24 -8.02 2.11
C ALA A 83 -10.43 -6.56 1.64
N GLY A 84 -10.79 -6.40 0.36
CA GLY A 84 -11.06 -5.09 -0.24
C GLY A 84 -9.79 -4.43 -0.81
N HIS A 85 -9.41 -3.27 -0.27
CA HIS A 85 -8.37 -2.42 -0.85
C HIS A 85 -7.01 -3.13 -0.90
N SER A 86 -6.57 -3.70 0.23
CA SER A 86 -5.26 -4.34 0.35
C SER A 86 -5.10 -5.53 -0.58
N TRP A 87 -6.17 -6.31 -0.80
CA TRP A 87 -6.17 -7.41 -1.78
C TRP A 87 -5.94 -6.91 -3.20
N ARG A 88 -6.61 -5.82 -3.59
CA ARG A 88 -6.44 -5.23 -4.92
C ARG A 88 -5.06 -4.62 -5.10
N GLU A 89 -4.54 -3.90 -4.10
CA GLU A 89 -3.18 -3.36 -4.16
C GLU A 89 -2.13 -4.47 -4.29
N THR A 90 -2.33 -5.59 -3.58
CA THR A 90 -1.43 -6.76 -3.67
C THR A 90 -1.48 -7.37 -5.08
N GLN A 91 -2.67 -7.49 -5.68
CA GLN A 91 -2.81 -7.92 -7.06
C GLN A 91 -2.05 -7.00 -8.02
N GLU A 92 -2.27 -5.69 -7.93
CA GLU A 92 -1.64 -4.68 -8.81
C GLU A 92 -0.12 -4.68 -8.66
N ALA A 93 0.38 -4.83 -7.43
CA ALA A 93 1.81 -4.96 -7.17
C ALA A 93 2.39 -6.21 -7.84
N LEU A 94 1.76 -7.37 -7.65
CA LEU A 94 2.21 -8.63 -8.26
C LEU A 94 2.15 -8.59 -9.79
N GLU A 95 1.07 -8.05 -10.35
CA GLU A 95 0.93 -7.84 -11.80
C GLU A 95 2.09 -7.00 -12.36
N THR A 96 2.50 -5.96 -11.62
CA THR A 96 3.57 -5.03 -12.01
C THR A 96 4.96 -5.66 -11.92
N ILE A 97 5.25 -6.43 -10.87
CA ILE A 97 6.60 -6.98 -10.64
C ILE A 97 6.82 -8.32 -11.32
N THR A 98 5.76 -9.07 -11.65
CA THR A 98 5.87 -10.39 -12.31
C THR A 98 6.73 -10.34 -13.57
N PRO A 99 6.56 -9.39 -14.51
CA PRO A 99 7.39 -9.31 -15.72
C PRO A 99 8.88 -9.15 -15.43
N ILE A 100 9.24 -8.50 -14.32
CA ILE A 100 10.64 -8.31 -13.92
C ILE A 100 11.20 -9.66 -13.46
N CYS A 101 10.47 -10.38 -12.61
CA CYS A 101 10.90 -11.68 -12.11
C CYS A 101 10.97 -12.73 -13.23
N THR A 102 9.93 -12.84 -14.05
CA THR A 102 9.86 -13.86 -15.13
C THR A 102 10.82 -13.59 -16.28
N ALA A 103 11.38 -12.38 -16.41
CA ALA A 103 12.46 -12.10 -17.35
C ALA A 103 13.81 -12.71 -16.92
N HIS A 104 13.91 -13.12 -15.66
CA HIS A 104 15.13 -13.64 -15.05
C HIS A 104 14.97 -15.03 -14.46
N ASP A 105 13.74 -15.52 -14.30
CA ASP A 105 13.39 -16.86 -13.87
C ASP A 105 12.99 -17.72 -15.10
N GLU A 106 13.68 -18.84 -15.33
CA GLU A 106 13.55 -19.63 -16.57
C GLU A 106 12.19 -20.34 -16.70
N ASP A 107 11.62 -20.82 -15.59
CA ASP A 107 10.30 -21.47 -15.59
C ASP A 107 9.19 -20.62 -14.96
N GLY A 108 9.55 -19.46 -14.41
CA GLY A 108 8.61 -18.44 -13.94
C GLY A 108 8.41 -18.49 -12.43
N ILE A 109 7.46 -17.70 -11.94
CA ILE A 109 7.28 -17.50 -10.49
C ILE A 109 6.23 -18.42 -9.90
N ASP A 110 6.40 -18.78 -8.63
CA ASP A 110 5.39 -19.51 -7.86
C ASP A 110 4.68 -18.59 -6.86
N ILE A 111 3.39 -18.87 -6.63
CA ILE A 111 2.59 -18.22 -5.58
C ILE A 111 2.19 -19.27 -4.54
N TYR A 112 2.27 -18.88 -3.27
CA TYR A 112 1.66 -19.57 -2.14
C TYR A 112 0.84 -18.57 -1.34
N PHE A 113 -0.21 -19.07 -0.69
CA PHE A 113 -1.05 -18.29 0.22
C PHE A 113 -0.88 -18.80 1.65
N LEU A 114 -1.09 -17.94 2.64
CA LEU A 114 -0.98 -18.34 4.05
C LEU A 114 -2.13 -19.27 4.49
N ASN A 115 -3.35 -19.00 4.02
CA ASN A 115 -4.56 -19.70 4.43
C ASN A 115 -5.16 -20.55 3.30
N HIS A 116 -4.92 -20.20 2.04
CA HIS A 116 -5.38 -20.99 0.90
C HIS A 116 -4.51 -22.24 0.66
N PRO A 117 -5.10 -23.41 0.37
CA PRO A 117 -4.33 -24.58 -0.01
C PRO A 117 -3.55 -24.34 -1.31
N ASP A 118 -2.38 -24.98 -1.41
CA ASP A 118 -1.56 -24.93 -2.60
C ASP A 118 -2.25 -25.59 -3.80
N SER A 119 -1.88 -25.16 -5.01
CA SER A 119 -2.42 -25.65 -6.28
C SER A 119 -1.37 -25.58 -7.37
N SER A 120 -1.42 -26.52 -8.32
CA SER A 120 -0.58 -26.47 -9.53
C SER A 120 -0.86 -25.25 -10.40
N LEU A 121 -2.03 -24.61 -10.25
CA LEU A 121 -2.36 -23.36 -10.94
C LEU A 121 -1.53 -22.16 -10.47
N TYR A 122 -0.87 -22.29 -9.31
CA TYR A 122 -0.07 -21.22 -8.72
C TYR A 122 1.43 -21.39 -9.01
N LYS A 123 1.80 -22.27 -9.95
CA LYS A 123 3.20 -22.61 -10.24
C LYS A 123 3.62 -22.20 -11.63
N LYS A 124 4.92 -21.91 -11.81
CA LYS A 124 5.52 -21.59 -13.12
C LYS A 124 4.76 -20.50 -13.88
N ILE A 125 4.36 -19.46 -13.15
CA ILE A 125 3.59 -18.35 -13.69
C ILE A 125 4.52 -17.46 -14.50
N THR A 126 4.18 -17.23 -15.76
CA THR A 126 4.99 -16.43 -16.70
C THR A 126 4.25 -15.19 -17.21
N SER A 127 2.98 -15.01 -16.83
CA SER A 127 2.14 -13.93 -17.36
C SER A 127 1.40 -13.16 -16.25
N PRO A 128 1.32 -11.82 -16.34
CA PRO A 128 0.52 -11.02 -15.41
C PRO A 128 -0.98 -11.36 -15.45
N SER A 129 -1.51 -11.79 -16.60
CA SER A 129 -2.91 -12.24 -16.73
C SER A 129 -3.24 -13.39 -15.79
N THR A 130 -2.33 -14.34 -15.60
CA THR A 130 -2.52 -15.45 -14.66
C THR A 130 -2.62 -14.95 -13.22
N ILE A 131 -1.87 -13.92 -12.84
CA ILE A 131 -1.98 -13.28 -11.51
C ILE A 131 -3.39 -12.74 -11.30
N ILE A 132 -3.93 -12.02 -12.29
CA ILE A 132 -5.28 -11.46 -12.22
C ILE A 132 -6.31 -12.58 -12.04
N GLU A 133 -6.21 -13.66 -12.80
CA GLU A 133 -7.12 -14.82 -12.70
C GLU A 133 -7.04 -15.50 -11.31
N ILE A 134 -5.83 -15.64 -10.76
CA ILE A 134 -5.63 -16.19 -9.41
C ILE A 134 -6.33 -15.30 -8.37
N PHE A 135 -6.15 -13.98 -8.42
CA PHE A 135 -6.76 -13.05 -7.46
C PHE A 135 -8.28 -12.92 -7.64
N GLN A 136 -8.80 -13.24 -8.82
CA GLN A 136 -10.24 -13.36 -9.07
C GLN A 136 -10.85 -14.63 -8.48
N THR A 137 -10.08 -15.69 -8.28
CA THR A 137 -10.57 -16.98 -7.75
C THR A 137 -10.34 -17.15 -6.25
N VAL A 138 -9.21 -16.66 -5.73
CA VAL A 138 -8.89 -16.69 -4.31
C VAL A 138 -9.62 -15.56 -3.57
N ARG A 139 -10.08 -15.83 -2.35
CA ARG A 139 -10.78 -14.86 -1.50
C ARG A 139 -10.09 -14.77 -0.14
N PRO A 140 -9.78 -13.55 0.35
CA PRO A 140 -9.19 -13.40 1.66
C PRO A 140 -10.07 -13.95 2.78
N GLY A 141 -9.46 -14.65 3.73
CA GLY A 141 -10.07 -15.25 4.90
C GLY A 141 -9.01 -15.90 5.81
N GLY A 142 -9.40 -16.26 7.03
CA GLY A 142 -8.47 -16.82 8.00
C GLY A 142 -7.61 -15.77 8.72
N ALA A 143 -6.52 -16.23 9.32
CA ALA A 143 -5.67 -15.43 10.20
C ALA A 143 -4.32 -15.12 9.54
N THR A 144 -3.56 -14.19 10.12
CA THR A 144 -2.14 -14.00 9.78
C THR A 144 -1.30 -14.76 10.82
N PRO A 145 -0.81 -15.98 10.53
CA PRO A 145 0.02 -16.72 11.47
C PRO A 145 1.38 -16.03 11.63
N THR A 146 1.60 -15.36 12.77
CA THR A 146 2.84 -14.62 13.06
C THR A 146 3.85 -15.38 13.91
N GLY A 147 3.64 -16.69 14.12
CA GLY A 147 4.58 -17.59 14.82
C GLY A 147 4.70 -17.31 16.33
N GLN A 148 3.80 -17.89 17.13
CA GLN A 148 3.90 -17.91 18.60
C GLN A 148 4.59 -19.18 19.09
#